data_AF-A0A948PPP8-F1
#
_entry.id   AF-A0A948PPP8-F1
#
_cell.length_a   1.000
_cell.length_b   1.000
_cell.length_c   1.000
_cell.angle_alpha   90.00
_cell.angle_beta   90.00
_cell.angle_gamma   90.00
#
_symmetry.space_group_name_H-M   'P 1'
#
loop_
_entity.id
_entity.type
_entity.pdbx_description
1 polymer ?
#
loop_
_entity_poly.entity_id
_entity_poly.type
_entity_poly.pdbx_seq_one_letter_code
_entity_poly.pdbx_strand_id
1 'polypeptide(L)'
;MAENLYVTSTEASSGKSVVSLGLMEMLLRNVKNVAFFRPLINVEDGTENTDHDLLLLSTYFKLETPYKEMFGFTTKQALEYISSGRYEQLMEEIVAKYNSLADKYDFVLVEGTDFEGSTSA
;
A
#
# COMPACT_ATOMS: atom_id res chain seq x y z
N MET A 1 15.32 10.11 6.69
CA MET A 1 14.57 9.08 5.96
C MET A 1 13.83 8.27 6.99
N ALA A 2 12.56 7.96 6.76
CA ALA A 2 11.78 7.07 7.61
C ALA A 2 12.41 5.67 7.69
N GLU A 3 12.31 5.02 8.84
CA GLU A 3 12.47 3.57 8.93
C GLU A 3 11.30 2.89 8.21
N ASN A 4 11.49 1.66 7.72
CA ASN A 4 10.46 0.98 6.94
C ASN A 4 10.40 -0.53 7.21
N LEU A 5 9.20 -1.08 6.99
CA LEU A 5 8.95 -2.51 7.07
C LEU A 5 7.98 -2.91 5.95
N TYR A 6 8.36 -3.93 5.18
CA TYR A 6 7.57 -4.46 4.08
C TYR A 6 6.92 -5.78 4.50
N VAL A 7 5.60 -5.86 4.35
CA VAL A 7 4.81 -7.06 4.59
C VAL A 7 4.30 -7.58 3.26
N THR A 8 4.65 -8.81 2.92
CA THR A 8 4.23 -9.49 1.69
C THR A 8 3.83 -10.92 2.00
N SER A 9 3.12 -11.57 1.09
CA SER A 9 2.74 -12.97 1.19
C SER A 9 3.04 -13.71 -0.10
N THR A 10 3.18 -15.02 0.04
CA THR A 10 3.36 -15.93 -1.08
C THR A 10 2.03 -16.31 -1.75
N GLU A 11 0.90 -16.05 -1.09
CA GLU A 11 -0.45 -16.43 -1.55
C GLU A 11 -1.48 -15.36 -1.16
N ALA A 12 -2.60 -15.34 -1.86
CA ALA A 12 -3.76 -14.53 -1.52
C ALA A 12 -4.46 -15.04 -0.25
N SER A 13 -5.21 -14.18 0.44
CA SER A 13 -5.98 -14.54 1.65
C SER A 13 -5.14 -15.12 2.80
N SER A 14 -3.83 -14.86 2.83
CA SER A 14 -2.90 -15.40 3.82
C SER A 14 -2.93 -14.69 5.19
N GLY A 15 -3.87 -13.78 5.41
CA GLY A 15 -3.98 -13.00 6.65
C GLY A 15 -3.01 -11.83 6.79
N LYS A 16 -2.41 -11.33 5.69
CA LYS A 16 -1.52 -10.15 5.70
C LYS A 16 -2.13 -8.95 6.42
N SER A 17 -3.37 -8.59 6.10
CA SER A 17 -4.03 -7.43 6.66
C SER A 17 -4.15 -7.50 8.19
N VAL A 18 -4.32 -8.71 8.76
CA VAL A 18 -4.33 -8.94 10.22
C VAL A 18 -2.95 -8.71 10.81
N VAL A 19 -1.89 -9.18 10.13
CA VAL A 19 -0.50 -8.93 10.53
C VAL A 19 -0.20 -7.43 10.49
N SER A 20 -0.56 -6.74 9.41
CA SER A 20 -0.39 -5.29 9.28
C SER A 20 -1.16 -4.52 10.36
N LEU A 21 -2.36 -4.95 10.72
CA LEU A 21 -3.15 -4.33 11.79
C LEU A 21 -2.46 -4.45 13.15
N GLY A 22 -1.92 -5.63 13.47
CA GLY A 22 -1.11 -5.84 14.67
C GLY A 22 0.19 -5.03 14.67
N LEU A 23 0.88 -4.96 13.53
CA LEU A 23 2.09 -4.15 13.38
C LEU A 23 1.81 -2.66 13.51
N MET A 24 0.73 -2.14 12.91
CA MET A 24 0.32 -0.74 13.06
C MET A 24 0.01 -0.40 14.52
N GLU A 25 -0.73 -1.25 15.23
CA GLU A 25 -1.02 -1.07 16.65
C GLU A 25 0.27 -1.00 17.49
N MET A 26 1.24 -1.88 17.21
CA MET A 26 2.53 -1.88 17.87
C MET A 26 3.34 -0.62 17.53
N LEU A 27 3.42 -0.24 16.26
CA LEU A 27 4.20 0.90 15.79
C LEU A 27 3.66 2.21 16.34
N LEU A 28 2.33 2.44 16.29
CA LEU A 28 1.70 3.67 16.79
C LEU A 28 1.88 3.88 18.31
N ARG A 29 2.16 2.82 19.07
CA ARG A 29 2.46 2.92 20.51
C ARG A 29 3.91 3.33 20.80
N ASN A 30 4.83 3.07 19.86
CA ASN A 30 6.28 3.18 20.09
C ASN A 30 6.97 4.20 19.18
N VAL A 31 6.32 4.60 18.09
CA VAL A 31 6.83 5.52 17.08
C VAL A 31 5.86 6.69 16.94
N LYS A 32 6.41 7.90 16.85
CA LYS A 32 5.64 9.14 16.90
C LYS A 32 4.78 9.35 15.63
N ASN A 33 5.39 9.29 14.45
CA ASN A 33 4.70 9.51 13.18
C ASN A 33 4.82 8.28 12.26
N VAL A 34 3.76 7.48 12.19
CA VAL A 34 3.72 6.25 11.38
C VAL A 34 2.77 6.44 10.21
N ALA A 35 3.22 6.11 9.00
CA ALA A 35 2.38 6.02 7.82
C ALA A 35 2.18 4.56 7.37
N PHE A 36 1.10 4.34 6.62
CA PHE A 36 0.81 3.08 5.96
C PHE A 36 0.77 3.31 4.45
N PHE A 37 1.35 2.39 3.69
CA PHE A 37 1.44 2.50 2.24
C PHE A 37 1.19 1.17 1.53
N ARG A 38 0.40 1.19 0.45
CA ARG A 38 0.23 0.07 -0.48
C ARG A 38 0.70 0.46 -1.87
N PRO A 39 1.75 -0.15 -2.45
CA PRO A 39 2.22 0.20 -3.79
C PRO A 39 1.13 0.07 -4.86
N LEU A 40 0.32 -0.98 -4.74
CA LEU A 40 -0.80 -1.28 -5.62
C LEU A 40 -2.03 -1.57 -4.78
N ILE A 41 -3.18 -1.09 -5.25
CA ILE A 41 -4.49 -1.35 -4.65
C ILE A 41 -5.47 -1.94 -5.65
N ASN A 42 -6.37 -2.77 -5.14
CA ASN A 42 -7.49 -3.28 -5.92
C ASN A 42 -8.72 -2.45 -5.58
N VAL A 43 -9.32 -1.84 -6.61
CA VAL A 43 -10.59 -1.13 -6.51
C VAL A 43 -11.59 -1.79 -7.45
N GLU A 44 -12.75 -2.16 -6.93
CA GLU A 44 -13.79 -2.81 -7.72
C GLU A 44 -14.64 -1.77 -8.46
N ASP A 45 -14.94 -2.02 -9.73
CA ASP A 45 -15.82 -1.17 -10.54
C ASP A 45 -17.22 -1.12 -9.89
N GLY A 46 -17.71 0.07 -9.57
CA GLY A 46 -19.04 0.30 -8.95
C GLY A 46 -19.05 0.41 -7.43
N THR A 47 -17.90 0.28 -6.77
CA THR A 47 -17.70 0.64 -5.35
C THR A 47 -17.31 2.12 -5.22
N GLU A 48 -17.15 2.64 -4.00
CA GLU A 48 -16.61 4.00 -3.75
C GLU A 48 -15.14 4.18 -4.24
N ASN A 49 -14.59 3.24 -5.02
CA ASN A 49 -13.20 3.19 -5.48
C ASN A 49 -12.21 3.17 -4.31
N THR A 50 -12.52 2.36 -3.28
CA THR A 50 -11.71 2.26 -2.06
C THR A 50 -11.23 0.83 -1.82
N ASP A 51 -9.92 0.71 -1.61
CA ASP A 51 -9.24 -0.50 -1.11
C ASP A 51 -9.63 -0.79 0.34
N HIS A 52 -10.00 -2.05 0.61
CA HIS A 52 -10.50 -2.48 1.92
C HIS A 52 -9.45 -2.37 3.04
N ASP A 53 -8.19 -2.72 2.77
CA ASP A 53 -7.13 -2.71 3.79
C ASP A 53 -6.77 -1.27 4.15
N LEU A 54 -6.66 -0.38 3.15
CA LEU A 54 -6.47 1.04 3.39
C LEU A 54 -7.61 1.62 4.21
N LEU A 55 -8.86 1.35 3.82
CA LEU A 55 -10.03 1.89 4.51
C LEU A 55 -10.10 1.40 5.96
N LEU A 56 -9.82 0.11 6.19
CA LEU A 56 -9.77 -0.49 7.52
C LEU A 56 -8.73 0.21 8.40
N LEU A 57 -7.48 0.28 7.94
CA LEU A 57 -6.38 0.84 8.73
C LEU A 57 -6.53 2.35 8.92
N SER A 58 -6.92 3.08 7.88
CA SER A 58 -7.12 4.53 7.97
C SER A 58 -8.23 4.87 8.98
N THR A 59 -9.33 4.13 8.96
CA THR A 59 -10.49 4.41 9.82
C THR A 59 -10.25 3.94 11.25
N TYR A 60 -9.71 2.73 11.43
CA TYR A 60 -9.46 2.15 12.76
C TYR A 60 -8.45 2.98 13.56
N PHE A 61 -7.33 3.36 12.92
CA PHE A 61 -6.27 4.14 13.56
C PHE A 61 -6.44 5.65 13.42
N LYS A 62 -7.46 6.12 12.69
CA LYS A 62 -7.71 7.55 12.40
C LYS A 62 -6.47 8.24 11.83
N LEU A 63 -5.84 7.61 10.85
CA LEU A 63 -4.62 8.13 10.24
C LEU A 63 -4.89 9.49 9.60
N GLU A 64 -4.02 10.45 9.85
CA GLU A 64 -4.10 11.81 9.27
C GLU A 64 -3.61 11.84 7.81
N THR A 65 -2.93 10.78 7.36
CA THR A 65 -2.45 10.63 5.99
C THR A 65 -3.63 10.64 5.02
N PRO A 66 -3.65 11.54 4.01
CA PRO A 66 -4.69 11.54 3.00
C PRO A 66 -4.73 10.22 2.24
N TYR A 67 -5.93 9.65 2.02
CA TYR A 67 -6.11 8.36 1.34
C TYR A 67 -5.32 8.25 0.03
N LYS A 68 -5.30 9.33 -0.78
CA LYS A 68 -4.58 9.38 -2.07
C LYS A 68 -3.06 9.33 -1.95
N GLU A 69 -2.50 9.60 -0.78
CA GLU A 69 -1.05 9.50 -0.50
C GLU A 69 -0.68 8.11 0.05
N MET A 70 -1.66 7.30 0.45
CA MET A 70 -1.42 5.97 1.03
C MET A 70 -1.23 4.86 -0.01
N PHE A 71 -1.29 5.18 -1.32
CA PHE A 71 -1.03 4.21 -2.37
C PHE A 71 -0.35 4.75 -3.61
N GLY A 72 0.29 3.84 -4.34
CA GLY A 72 0.91 4.11 -5.64
C GLY A 72 -0.14 4.20 -6.75
N PHE A 73 -0.67 3.04 -7.17
CA PHE A 73 -1.61 2.94 -8.29
C PHE A 73 -2.72 1.94 -7.99
N THR A 74 -3.84 2.06 -8.71
CA THR A 74 -4.75 0.92 -8.82
C THR A 74 -4.14 -0.14 -9.74
N THR A 75 -4.46 -1.41 -9.52
CA THR A 75 -4.03 -2.50 -10.39
C THR A 75 -4.42 -2.27 -11.85
N LYS A 76 -5.61 -1.70 -12.10
CA LYS A 76 -6.07 -1.29 -13.44
C LYS A 76 -5.13 -0.27 -14.09
N GLN A 77 -4.76 0.79 -13.37
CA GLN A 77 -3.82 1.79 -13.89
C GLN A 77 -2.44 1.19 -14.15
N ALA A 78 -1.95 0.32 -13.25
CA ALA A 78 -0.67 -0.35 -13.44
C ALA A 78 -0.66 -1.21 -14.72
N LEU A 79 -1.74 -1.95 -14.99
CA LEU A 79 -1.89 -2.73 -16.21
C LEU A 79 -1.93 -1.86 -17.48
N GLU A 80 -2.57 -0.69 -17.44
CA GLU A 80 -2.56 0.29 -18.53
C GLU A 80 -1.14 0.82 -18.84
N TYR A 81 -0.34 1.09 -17.81
CA TYR A 81 1.06 1.47 -17.98
C TYR A 81 1.89 0.33 -18.59
N ILE A 82 1.75 -0.88 -18.07
CA ILE A 82 2.49 -2.07 -18.55
C ILE A 82 2.15 -2.37 -20.01
N SER A 83 0.86 -2.43 -20.36
CA SER A 83 0.40 -2.67 -21.74
C SER A 83 0.82 -1.57 -22.71
N SER A 84 1.11 -0.36 -22.23
CA SER A 84 1.65 0.75 -23.02
C SER A 84 3.18 0.81 -23.06
N GLY A 85 3.88 -0.19 -22.51
CA GLY A 85 5.34 -0.23 -22.46
C GLY A 85 5.97 0.77 -21.47
N ARG A 86 5.20 1.29 -20.51
CA ARG A 86 5.62 2.31 -19.54
C ARG A 86 5.93 1.74 -18.16
N TYR A 87 6.52 0.54 -18.10
CA TYR A 87 6.83 -0.14 -16.83
C TYR A 87 7.84 0.63 -15.98
N GLU A 88 8.92 1.16 -16.58
CA GLU A 88 9.92 1.95 -15.84
C GLU A 88 9.30 3.20 -15.21
N GLN A 89 8.48 3.92 -15.98
CA GLN A 89 7.75 5.09 -15.48
C GLN A 89 6.79 4.72 -14.33
N LEU A 90 6.07 3.60 -14.42
CA LEU A 90 5.22 3.11 -13.34
C LEU A 90 6.02 2.90 -12.05
N MET A 91 7.19 2.26 -12.15
CA MET A 91 8.05 2.01 -11.00
C MET A 91 8.61 3.30 -10.40
N GLU A 92 9.06 4.24 -11.23
CA GLU A 92 9.53 5.56 -10.79
C GLU A 92 8.44 6.33 -10.04
N GLU A 93 7.20 6.33 -10.55
CA GLU A 93 6.08 7.02 -9.91
C GLU A 93 5.66 6.37 -8.58
N ILE A 94 5.69 5.04 -8.47
CA ILE A 94 5.45 4.33 -7.19
C ILE A 94 6.52 4.73 -6.16
N VAL A 95 7.79 4.70 -6.54
CA VAL A 95 8.90 5.08 -5.65
C VAL A 95 8.82 6.55 -5.25
N ALA A 96 8.48 7.45 -6.17
CA ALA A 96 8.31 8.86 -5.88
C ALA A 96 7.19 9.12 -4.85
N LYS A 97 6.05 8.43 -4.99
CA LYS A 97 4.94 8.51 -4.03
C LYS A 97 5.34 7.99 -2.66
N TYR A 98 6.03 6.85 -2.60
CA TYR A 98 6.57 6.32 -1.35
C TYR A 98 7.55 7.30 -0.69
N ASN A 99 8.48 7.87 -1.44
CA ASN A 99 9.48 8.82 -0.91
C ASN A 99 8.82 10.10 -0.36
N SER A 100 7.81 10.63 -1.05
CA SER A 100 7.01 11.77 -0.56
C SER A 100 6.39 11.48 0.82
N LEU A 101 6.04 10.23 1.10
CA LEU A 101 5.54 9.80 2.40
C LEU A 101 6.70 9.62 3.40
N ALA A 102 7.77 8.93 3.00
CA ALA A 102 8.94 8.68 3.84
C ALA A 102 9.71 9.94 4.26
N ASP A 103 9.52 11.07 3.55
CA ASP A 103 10.09 12.37 3.91
C ASP A 103 9.28 13.10 5.00
N LYS A 104 8.01 12.73 5.22
CA LYS A 104 7.09 13.38 6.17
C LYS A 104 6.88 12.60 7.47
N TYR A 105 7.19 11.30 7.48
CA TYR A 105 6.92 10.39 8.59
C TYR A 105 8.21 9.78 9.16
N ASP A 106 8.15 9.31 10.40
CA ASP A 106 9.29 8.67 11.06
C ASP A 106 9.39 7.18 10.68
N PHE A 107 8.26 6.56 10.34
CA PHE A 107 8.17 5.16 9.92
C PHE A 107 7.10 4.95 8.85
N VAL A 108 7.36 4.08 7.88
CA VAL A 108 6.38 3.64 6.88
C VAL A 108 6.22 2.12 6.91
N LEU A 109 5.03 1.64 7.30
CA LEU A 109 4.64 0.25 7.10
C LEU A 109 4.10 0.08 5.68
N VAL A 110 4.71 -0.80 4.91
CA VAL A 110 4.34 -1.07 3.52
C VAL A 110 3.69 -2.44 3.43
N GLU A 111 2.45 -2.50 2.96
CA GLU A 111 1.79 -3.78 2.66
C GLU A 111 1.74 -4.02 1.15
N GLY A 112 2.23 -5.18 0.73
CA GLY A 112 2.17 -5.63 -0.65
C GLY A 112 0.77 -6.10 -1.05
N THR A 113 0.57 -6.27 -2.36
CA THR A 113 -0.68 -6.83 -2.90
C THR A 113 -0.79 -8.33 -2.62
N ASP A 114 -2.02 -8.83 -2.61
CA ASP A 114 -2.29 -10.26 -2.71
C ASP A 114 -1.67 -10.81 -4.00
N PHE A 115 -0.70 -11.70 -3.83
CA PHE A 115 -0.16 -12.48 -4.92
C PHE A 115 -1.11 -13.65 -5.17
N GLU A 116 -1.97 -13.55 -6.19
CA GLU A 116 -2.87 -14.64 -6.59
C GLU A 116 -2.17 -15.76 -7.39
N GLY A 117 -0.84 -15.68 -7.55
CA GLY A 117 -0.12 -16.54 -8.47
C GLY A 117 -0.27 -16.04 -9.91
N SER A 118 0.83 -16.00 -10.64
CA SER A 118 0.79 -15.82 -12.08
C SER A 118 -0.01 -16.97 -12.69
N THR A 119 -1.15 -16.67 -13.34
CA THR A 119 -1.62 -17.54 -14.42
C THR A 119 -0.48 -17.59 -15.43
N SER A 120 0.24 -18.71 -15.47
CA SER A 120 1.22 -18.95 -16.53
C SER A 120 0.54 -18.71 -17.87
N ALA A 121 1.10 -17.77 -18.64
CA ALA A 121 0.79 -17.63 -20.06
C ALA A 121 1.44 -18.79 -20.84
#